data_AF-H0EX97-F1
#
_entry.id   AF-H0EX97-F1
#
_cell.length_a   1.000
_cell.length_b   1.000
_cell.length_c   1.000
_cell.angle_alpha   90.00
_cell.angle_beta   90.00
_cell.angle_gamma   90.00
#
_symmetry.space_group_name_H-M   'P 1'
#
loop_
_entity.id
_entity.type
_entity.pdbx_description
1 polymer ?
#
loop_
_entity_poly.entity_id
_entity_poly.type
_entity_poly.pdbx_seq_one_letter_code
_entity_poly.pdbx_strand_id
1 'polypeptide(L)'
;MAVPEDGNLLRGPSNTSHPALTRSTTSYIPHHNFSLAKEKQYQQQFADMYFYRLAILKPAVEKVAGEAWDGFQIGQDVVQKVDNVLGVRQGNLCWIIGTIFMDMPLKPNILDDISKDDKSGRIRLVGHALENEMLVTGCIVAVMGTENSNGEFEVVDIKVPGLPPQSERWVQVKDEDEEMEDEKPMGNGSKMKDEDEDMEKPAPTSNGKKIAIVSGLGFSSTNSEHALELNLLSEFLLGEALDPVTQENVSQISRLIIAGNSIAVDLEATPHDTIGNTKKAAQKKYGYDSSAYNPTPTAHLDDFLVEVLRPYCAGYVV
;
A
#
# COMPACT_ATOMS: atom_id res chain seq x y z
N MET A 1 25.00 24.42 -32.46
CA MET A 1 24.85 22.97 -32.74
C MET A 1 23.36 22.69 -32.77
N ALA A 2 22.86 22.20 -33.89
CA ALA A 2 21.43 21.97 -34.12
C ALA A 2 20.92 20.80 -33.27
N VAL A 3 19.71 20.94 -32.73
CA VAL A 3 18.97 19.86 -32.06
C VAL A 3 18.69 18.77 -33.11
N PRO A 4 18.77 17.46 -32.76
CA PRO A 4 18.53 16.38 -33.71
C PRO A 4 17.20 16.54 -34.45
N GLU A 5 17.17 16.28 -35.77
CA GLU A 5 15.96 16.45 -36.61
C GLU A 5 14.85 15.42 -36.32
N ASP A 6 15.14 14.37 -35.55
CA ASP A 6 14.19 13.33 -35.21
C ASP A 6 13.25 13.81 -34.09
N GLY A 7 12.01 14.11 -34.46
CA GLY A 7 10.92 14.43 -33.52
C GLY A 7 10.51 15.90 -33.43
N ASN A 8 11.14 16.82 -34.17
CA ASN A 8 10.75 18.23 -34.15
C ASN A 8 9.41 18.48 -34.87
N LEU A 9 8.37 18.80 -34.09
CA LEU A 9 7.02 19.13 -34.60
C LEU A 9 6.85 20.59 -35.02
N LEU A 10 7.81 21.48 -34.73
CA LEU A 10 7.76 22.90 -35.10
C LEU A 10 8.21 23.13 -36.56
N ARG A 11 7.58 22.42 -37.50
CA ARG A 11 7.85 22.50 -38.95
C ARG A 11 6.55 22.44 -39.76
N GLY A 12 6.62 22.83 -41.04
CA GLY A 12 5.48 22.68 -41.96
C GLY A 12 5.08 21.20 -42.12
N PRO A 13 3.82 20.91 -42.51
CA PRO A 13 3.35 19.53 -42.65
C PRO A 13 4.19 18.77 -43.69
N SER A 14 4.59 17.55 -43.34
CA SER A 14 5.32 16.64 -44.22
C SER A 14 4.38 15.56 -44.77
N ASN A 15 4.61 15.12 -46.02
CA ASN A 15 3.89 13.98 -46.62
C ASN A 15 4.44 12.61 -46.17
N THR A 16 5.24 12.58 -45.10
CA THR A 16 5.82 11.35 -44.55
C THR A 16 4.76 10.58 -43.78
N SER A 17 4.55 9.32 -44.12
CA SER A 17 3.68 8.43 -43.34
C SER A 17 4.33 8.12 -41.99
N HIS A 18 3.62 8.37 -40.90
CA HIS A 18 4.05 8.01 -39.55
C HIS A 18 3.38 6.69 -39.13
N PRO A 19 4.14 5.66 -38.72
CA PRO A 19 3.55 4.40 -38.27
C PRO A 19 2.78 4.59 -36.97
N ALA A 20 1.62 3.95 -36.84
CA ALA A 20 0.89 3.91 -35.58
C ALA A 20 1.67 3.04 -34.58
N LEU A 21 1.91 3.57 -33.38
CA LEU A 21 2.53 2.83 -32.28
C LEU A 21 1.53 1.85 -31.67
N THR A 22 1.98 0.66 -31.32
CA THR A 22 1.18 -0.36 -30.64
C THR A 22 1.77 -0.71 -29.29
N ARG A 23 0.91 -1.08 -28.32
CA ARG A 23 1.35 -1.46 -26.97
C ARG A 23 1.53 -2.96 -26.87
N SER A 24 2.58 -3.39 -26.18
CA SER A 24 2.79 -4.81 -25.89
C SER A 24 1.75 -5.32 -24.88
N THR A 25 1.17 -6.48 -25.13
CA THR A 25 0.36 -7.18 -24.14
C THR A 25 1.22 -7.69 -22.97
N THR A 26 0.57 -7.90 -21.83
CA THR A 26 1.28 -8.25 -20.58
C THR A 26 0.47 -9.25 -19.76
N SER A 27 1.11 -10.33 -19.32
CA SER A 27 0.51 -11.38 -18.49
C SER A 27 0.19 -10.84 -17.09
N TYR A 28 -1.03 -11.10 -16.61
CA TYR A 28 -1.51 -10.68 -15.30
C TYR A 28 -2.07 -11.89 -14.56
N ILE A 29 -1.59 -12.12 -13.35
CA ILE A 29 -2.09 -13.17 -12.46
C ILE A 29 -2.75 -12.46 -11.26
N PRO A 30 -4.09 -12.43 -11.16
CA PRO A 30 -4.75 -11.83 -10.02
C PRO A 30 -4.50 -12.67 -8.76
N HIS A 31 -4.06 -12.02 -7.68
CA HIS A 31 -4.03 -12.63 -6.35
C HIS A 31 -5.27 -12.24 -5.55
N HIS A 32 -5.88 -13.22 -4.89
CA HIS A 32 -7.15 -13.05 -4.17
C HIS A 32 -7.00 -12.94 -2.65
N ASN A 33 -5.77 -12.77 -2.14
CA ASN A 33 -5.43 -12.80 -0.71
C ASN A 33 -6.17 -11.79 0.17
N PHE A 34 -6.74 -10.74 -0.43
CA PHE A 34 -7.46 -9.66 0.27
C PHE A 34 -8.95 -9.59 -0.10
N SER A 35 -9.51 -10.67 -0.67
CA SER A 35 -10.93 -10.71 -1.04
C SER A 35 -11.78 -10.86 0.22
N LEU A 36 -12.72 -9.93 0.43
CA LEU A 36 -13.67 -10.01 1.54
C LEU A 36 -14.78 -11.02 1.24
N ALA A 37 -15.25 -11.72 2.29
CA ALA A 37 -16.41 -12.59 2.18
C ALA A 37 -17.65 -11.80 1.74
N LYS A 38 -18.47 -12.40 0.87
CA LYS A 38 -19.73 -11.79 0.40
C LYS A 38 -20.74 -11.67 1.54
N GLU A 39 -20.77 -12.65 2.43
CA GLU A 39 -21.59 -12.64 3.64
C GLU A 39 -20.89 -11.85 4.74
N LYS A 40 -21.55 -10.79 5.21
CA LYS A 40 -20.99 -9.89 6.23
C LYS A 40 -21.67 -10.15 7.56
N GLN A 41 -20.88 -10.55 8.56
CA GLN A 41 -21.34 -10.69 9.95
C GLN A 41 -20.86 -9.50 10.78
N TYR A 42 -21.79 -8.77 11.40
CA TYR A 42 -21.50 -7.54 12.17
C TYR A 42 -21.69 -7.69 13.68
N GLN A 43 -21.85 -8.92 14.17
CA GLN A 43 -22.06 -9.19 15.60
C GLN A 43 -20.75 -9.30 16.39
N GLN A 44 -19.62 -9.52 15.70
CA GLN A 44 -18.32 -9.71 16.34
C GLN A 44 -17.75 -8.37 16.84
N GLN A 45 -17.04 -8.42 17.96
CA GLN A 45 -16.35 -7.26 18.51
C GLN A 45 -14.94 -7.12 17.93
N PHE A 46 -14.36 -5.90 17.97
CA PHE A 46 -13.03 -5.63 17.42
C PHE A 46 -11.87 -6.24 18.22
N ALA A 47 -12.11 -6.81 19.41
CA ALA A 47 -11.07 -7.36 20.28
C ALA A 47 -10.27 -8.49 19.59
N ASP A 48 -10.98 -9.37 18.87
CA ASP A 48 -10.38 -10.51 18.17
C ASP A 48 -9.36 -10.07 17.12
N MET A 49 -9.60 -8.93 16.46
CA MET A 49 -8.66 -8.33 15.51
C MET A 49 -7.33 -7.98 16.19
N TYR A 50 -7.36 -7.41 17.40
CA TYR A 50 -6.13 -7.05 18.11
C TYR A 50 -5.38 -8.29 18.62
N PHE A 51 -6.09 -9.29 19.13
CA PHE A 51 -5.47 -10.56 19.55
C PHE A 51 -4.82 -11.29 18.37
N TYR A 52 -5.51 -11.35 17.23
CA TYR A 52 -4.98 -11.99 16.02
C TYR A 52 -3.75 -11.26 15.48
N ARG A 53 -3.79 -9.92 15.42
CA ARG A 53 -2.63 -9.11 15.00
C ARG A 53 -1.42 -9.36 15.89
N LEU A 54 -1.61 -9.35 17.22
CA LEU A 54 -0.53 -9.62 18.17
C LEU A 54 0.01 -11.05 17.99
N ALA A 55 -0.86 -12.05 17.83
CA ALA A 55 -0.45 -13.43 17.63
C ALA A 55 0.41 -13.63 16.36
N ILE A 56 0.05 -12.98 15.24
CA ILE A 56 0.80 -13.09 13.98
C ILE A 56 2.13 -12.34 14.03
N LEU A 57 2.16 -11.13 14.59
CA LEU A 57 3.35 -10.29 14.54
C LEU A 57 4.31 -10.54 15.71
N LYS A 58 3.85 -11.11 16.83
CA LYS A 58 4.70 -11.40 18.00
C LYS A 58 5.96 -12.20 17.62
N PRO A 59 5.92 -13.30 16.84
CA PRO A 59 7.12 -14.04 16.48
C PRO A 59 8.17 -13.22 15.71
N ALA A 60 7.72 -12.36 14.78
CA ALA A 60 8.63 -11.50 14.00
C ALA A 60 9.28 -10.43 14.89
N VAL A 61 8.50 -9.81 15.78
CA VAL A 61 9.00 -8.82 16.74
C VAL A 61 9.95 -9.46 17.76
N GLU A 62 9.58 -10.64 18.27
CA GLU A 62 10.37 -11.39 19.24
C GLU A 62 11.73 -11.77 18.68
N LYS A 63 11.79 -12.21 17.41
CA LYS A 63 13.05 -12.52 16.74
C LYS A 63 13.98 -11.29 16.67
N VAL A 64 13.46 -10.15 16.20
CA VAL A 64 14.26 -8.91 16.06
C VAL A 64 14.73 -8.40 17.43
N ALA A 65 13.86 -8.45 18.43
CA ALA A 65 14.20 -8.03 19.79
C ALA A 65 15.21 -8.97 20.45
N GLY A 66 15.05 -10.29 20.29
CA GLY A 66 16.00 -11.29 20.79
C GLY A 66 17.38 -11.13 20.17
N GLU A 67 17.46 -10.95 18.85
CA GLU A 67 18.72 -10.67 18.13
C GLU A 67 19.42 -9.39 18.64
N ALA A 68 18.65 -8.38 19.06
CA ALA A 68 19.19 -7.11 19.54
C ALA A 68 19.56 -7.12 21.03
N TRP A 69 18.79 -7.82 21.87
CA TRP A 69 18.81 -7.62 23.32
C TRP A 69 19.10 -8.88 24.14
N ASP A 70 19.08 -10.08 23.55
CA ASP A 70 19.39 -11.29 24.31
C ASP A 70 20.86 -11.29 24.73
N GLY A 71 21.08 -11.39 26.05
CA GLY A 71 22.42 -11.32 26.64
C GLY A 71 23.00 -9.90 26.70
N PHE A 72 22.25 -8.87 26.30
CA PHE A 72 22.67 -7.48 26.45
C PHE A 72 22.70 -7.08 27.93
N GLN A 73 23.71 -6.30 28.32
CA GLN A 73 23.90 -5.85 29.70
C GLN A 73 24.09 -4.34 29.73
N ILE A 74 23.39 -3.67 30.63
CA ILE A 74 23.61 -2.25 30.94
C ILE A 74 24.09 -2.18 32.39
N GLY A 75 25.36 -1.82 32.56
CA GLY A 75 25.98 -1.80 33.89
C GLY A 75 26.11 -3.21 34.47
N GLN A 76 25.33 -3.51 35.52
CA GLN A 76 25.29 -4.83 36.18
C GLN A 76 24.04 -5.64 35.82
N ASP A 77 23.07 -5.03 35.13
CA ASP A 77 21.77 -5.64 34.86
C ASP A 77 21.74 -6.28 33.48
N VAL A 78 21.34 -7.55 33.45
CA VAL A 78 21.11 -8.31 32.22
C VAL A 78 19.67 -8.10 31.78
N VAL A 79 19.48 -7.70 30.52
CA VAL A 79 18.15 -7.56 29.94
C VAL A 79 17.41 -8.90 29.97
N GLN A 80 16.20 -8.93 30.52
CA GLN A 80 15.34 -10.12 30.55
C GLN A 80 14.06 -9.93 29.73
N LYS A 81 13.64 -10.96 28.99
CA LYS A 81 12.33 -10.96 28.35
C LYS A 81 11.23 -11.16 29.39
N VAL A 82 10.17 -10.36 29.31
CA VAL A 82 8.97 -10.51 30.13
C VAL A 82 7.76 -10.66 29.20
N ASP A 83 7.03 -11.78 29.31
CA ASP A 83 5.89 -12.06 28.41
C ASP A 83 4.61 -11.30 28.79
N ASN A 84 4.43 -10.97 30.06
CA ASN A 84 3.26 -10.25 30.56
C ASN A 84 3.69 -8.96 31.25
N VAL A 85 3.11 -7.84 30.85
CA VAL A 85 3.37 -6.51 31.40
C VAL A 85 3.22 -6.47 32.92
N LEU A 86 2.28 -7.24 33.49
CA LEU A 86 2.09 -7.35 34.95
C LEU A 86 3.26 -8.03 35.68
N GLY A 87 4.14 -8.72 34.95
CA GLY A 87 5.35 -9.36 35.48
C GLY A 87 6.57 -8.45 35.51
N VAL A 88 6.47 -7.22 34.99
CA VAL A 88 7.53 -6.22 35.11
C VAL A 88 7.74 -5.87 36.58
N ARG A 89 9.01 -5.70 36.97
CA ARG A 89 9.39 -5.35 38.34
C ARG A 89 10.24 -4.10 38.30
N GLN A 90 9.96 -3.19 39.23
CA GLN A 90 10.73 -1.97 39.44
C GLN A 90 12.24 -2.25 39.53
N GLY A 91 13.02 -1.46 38.79
CA GLY A 91 14.49 -1.52 38.78
C GLY A 91 15.10 -2.68 37.99
N ASN A 92 14.30 -3.63 37.50
CA ASN A 92 14.80 -4.67 36.61
C ASN A 92 14.81 -4.16 35.17
N LEU A 93 15.92 -4.39 34.47
CA LEU A 93 16.01 -4.13 33.04
C LEU A 93 15.35 -5.27 32.26
N CYS A 94 14.28 -4.97 31.54
CA CYS A 94 13.54 -5.97 30.79
C CYS A 94 13.03 -5.43 29.46
N TRP A 95 12.56 -6.35 28.62
CA TRP A 95 11.81 -6.00 27.43
C TRP A 95 10.51 -6.78 27.33
N ILE A 96 9.50 -6.11 26.79
CA ILE A 96 8.13 -6.61 26.64
C ILE A 96 7.67 -6.41 25.20
N ILE A 97 6.79 -7.28 24.72
CA ILE A 97 6.12 -7.13 23.42
C ILE A 97 4.66 -6.77 23.67
N GLY A 98 4.17 -5.74 23.00
CA GLY A 98 2.79 -5.31 23.16
C GLY A 98 2.27 -4.46 22.02
N THR A 99 0.99 -4.14 22.10
CA THR A 99 0.32 -3.22 21.18
C THR A 99 0.31 -1.82 21.77
N ILE A 100 0.84 -0.86 21.01
CA ILE A 100 0.84 0.56 21.39
C ILE A 100 -0.57 1.12 21.34
N PHE A 101 -0.95 1.86 22.37
CA PHE A 101 -2.16 2.67 22.42
C PHE A 101 -1.79 4.10 22.75
N MET A 102 -2.04 5.02 21.81
CA MET A 102 -1.84 6.45 22.02
C MET A 102 -3.12 7.06 22.58
N ASP A 103 -3.00 7.60 23.79
CA ASP A 103 -4.01 8.47 24.39
C ASP A 103 -3.81 9.90 23.87
N MET A 104 -4.79 10.41 23.14
CA MET A 104 -4.69 11.68 22.39
C MET A 104 -5.84 12.61 22.81
N PRO A 105 -5.56 13.77 23.43
CA PRO A 105 -6.60 14.66 23.97
C PRO A 105 -7.61 15.19 22.95
N LEU A 106 -7.22 15.29 21.67
CA LEU A 106 -8.08 15.77 20.58
C LEU A 106 -8.82 14.65 19.85
N LYS A 107 -8.59 13.39 20.22
CA LYS A 107 -9.32 12.27 19.65
C LYS A 107 -10.78 12.33 20.15
N PRO A 108 -11.77 12.45 19.25
CA PRO A 108 -13.16 12.50 19.68
C PRO A 108 -13.53 11.20 20.39
N ASN A 109 -13.98 11.30 21.64
CA ASN A 109 -14.40 10.18 22.44
C ASN A 109 -15.92 10.22 22.61
N ILE A 110 -16.59 9.18 22.13
CA ILE A 110 -18.06 9.07 22.16
C ILE A 110 -18.56 8.74 23.59
N LEU A 111 -17.65 8.39 24.51
CA LEU A 111 -17.94 7.84 25.84
C LEU A 111 -17.24 8.59 26.97
N ASP A 112 -16.89 9.88 26.80
CA ASP A 112 -16.23 10.70 27.84
C ASP A 112 -16.97 10.68 29.20
N ASP A 113 -18.28 10.41 29.20
CA ASP A 113 -19.11 10.32 30.42
C ASP A 113 -19.03 8.95 31.15
N ILE A 114 -18.40 7.91 30.59
CA ILE A 114 -18.48 6.53 31.12
C ILE A 114 -17.09 5.91 31.43
N SER A 115 -15.98 6.50 30.97
CA SER A 115 -14.66 5.86 31.00
C SER A 115 -13.85 6.10 32.30
N LYS A 116 -14.30 5.57 33.44
CA LYS A 116 -13.56 5.65 34.72
C LYS A 116 -13.05 4.32 35.31
N ASP A 117 -13.12 3.22 34.57
CA ASP A 117 -12.60 1.93 35.05
C ASP A 117 -11.58 1.33 34.06
N ASP A 118 -10.30 1.66 34.26
CA ASP A 118 -9.18 0.99 33.57
C ASP A 118 -8.54 -0.04 34.51
N LYS A 119 -9.09 -1.26 34.51
CA LYS A 119 -8.42 -2.49 35.01
C LYS A 119 -7.78 -3.27 33.88
N SER A 120 -7.31 -2.59 32.84
CA SER A 120 -6.62 -3.23 31.73
C SER A 120 -5.13 -3.36 32.10
N GLY A 121 -4.52 -4.53 31.85
CA GLY A 121 -3.09 -4.79 32.11
C GLY A 121 -2.17 -3.98 31.19
N ARG A 122 -2.28 -2.65 31.25
CA ARG A 122 -1.53 -1.66 30.48
C ARG A 122 -0.49 -1.03 31.39
N ILE A 123 0.65 -0.69 30.80
CA ILE A 123 1.68 0.12 31.44
C ILE A 123 1.87 1.40 30.62
N ARG A 124 2.05 2.53 31.30
CA ARG A 124 2.32 3.80 30.64
C ARG A 124 3.79 3.83 30.24
N LEU A 125 4.07 4.09 28.96
CA LEU A 125 5.43 4.26 28.45
C LEU A 125 5.84 5.73 28.56
N VAL A 126 7.07 5.98 29.01
CA VAL A 126 7.69 7.31 29.10
C VAL A 126 9.15 7.25 28.61
N GLY A 127 9.74 8.40 28.30
CA GLY A 127 11.15 8.50 27.91
C GLY A 127 11.36 9.02 26.48
N HIS A 128 12.57 9.51 26.22
CA HIS A 128 12.94 10.17 24.96
C HIS A 128 12.98 9.20 23.76
N ALA A 129 13.17 7.90 23.99
CA ALA A 129 13.18 6.90 22.92
C ALA A 129 11.87 6.88 22.11
N LEU A 130 10.74 7.29 22.72
CA LEU A 130 9.44 7.39 22.07
C LEU A 130 9.37 8.51 21.01
N GLU A 131 10.20 9.55 21.12
CA GLU A 131 10.23 10.67 20.18
C GLU A 131 11.01 10.33 18.89
N ASN A 132 11.89 9.34 18.96
CA ASN A 132 12.72 8.92 17.84
C ASN A 132 11.98 8.00 16.85
N GLU A 133 10.85 7.43 17.27
CA GLU A 133 10.09 6.44 16.50
C GLU A 133 8.69 6.96 16.15
N MET A 134 8.29 6.83 14.88
CA MET A 134 6.97 7.23 14.40
C MET A 134 5.92 6.18 14.77
N LEU A 135 5.54 6.14 16.05
CA LEU A 135 4.55 5.20 16.58
C LEU A 135 3.12 5.71 16.43
N VAL A 136 2.19 4.81 16.10
CA VAL A 136 0.75 5.06 16.07
C VAL A 136 0.00 3.97 16.83
N THR A 137 -1.24 4.26 17.25
CA THR A 137 -2.10 3.28 17.92
C THR A 137 -2.25 2.03 17.07
N GLY A 138 -2.04 0.86 17.68
CA GLY A 138 -2.13 -0.44 17.05
C GLY A 138 -0.80 -0.98 16.51
N CYS A 139 0.31 -0.24 16.59
CA CYS A 139 1.63 -0.81 16.30
C CYS A 139 1.97 -1.91 17.31
N ILE A 140 2.52 -3.03 16.83
CA ILE A 140 3.01 -4.11 17.68
C ILE A 140 4.52 -4.02 17.68
N VAL A 141 5.11 -3.78 18.84
CA VAL A 141 6.53 -3.48 19.01
C VAL A 141 7.07 -4.18 20.24
N ALA A 142 8.38 -4.37 20.28
CA ALA A 142 9.09 -4.66 21.50
C ALA A 142 9.64 -3.36 22.09
N VAL A 143 9.52 -3.18 23.40
CA VAL A 143 10.10 -2.05 24.13
C VAL A 143 11.01 -2.59 25.22
N MET A 144 12.22 -2.05 25.30
CA MET A 144 13.21 -2.36 26.34
C MET A 144 13.33 -1.16 27.28
N GLY A 145 13.38 -1.44 28.57
CA GLY A 145 13.39 -0.40 29.59
C GLY A 145 13.29 -0.93 31.01
N THR A 146 12.98 -0.04 31.93
CA THR A 146 12.76 -0.38 33.34
C THR A 146 11.54 0.34 33.88
N GLU A 147 10.91 -0.23 34.90
CA GLU A 147 9.80 0.41 35.60
C GLU A 147 10.33 1.37 36.68
N ASN A 148 9.83 2.60 36.63
CA ASN A 148 10.14 3.66 37.57
C ASN A 148 9.27 3.54 38.84
N SER A 149 9.61 4.31 39.89
CA SER A 149 8.84 4.33 41.15
C SER A 149 7.38 4.74 41.01
N ASN A 150 7.02 5.35 39.88
CA ASN A 150 5.66 5.79 39.58
C ASN A 150 4.81 4.71 38.90
N GLY A 151 5.38 3.52 38.61
CA GLY A 151 4.72 2.47 37.83
C GLY A 151 4.68 2.74 36.32
N GLU A 152 5.52 3.67 35.86
CA GLU A 152 5.70 4.00 34.44
C GLU A 152 6.92 3.25 33.91
N PHE A 153 6.87 2.84 32.64
CA PHE A 153 7.98 2.15 31.98
C PHE A 153 8.84 3.15 31.23
N GLU A 154 10.06 3.38 31.70
CA GLU A 154 11.05 4.22 31.06
C GLU A 154 11.71 3.47 29.91
N VAL A 155 11.34 3.86 28.69
CA VAL A 155 11.77 3.22 27.44
C VAL A 155 13.17 3.69 27.08
N VAL A 156 14.07 2.72 26.91
CA VAL A 156 15.46 2.93 26.49
C VAL A 156 15.60 2.65 24.99
N ASP A 157 14.96 1.59 24.47
CA ASP A 157 15.04 1.21 23.07
C ASP A 157 13.73 0.54 22.59
N ILE A 158 13.46 0.60 21.29
CA ILE A 158 12.26 0.07 20.64
C ILE A 158 12.69 -0.77 19.42
N LYS A 159 11.98 -1.88 19.18
CA LYS A 159 12.15 -2.72 17.99
C LYS A 159 10.81 -3.02 17.34
N VAL A 160 10.77 -2.86 16.01
CA VAL A 160 9.59 -3.09 15.16
C VAL A 160 9.74 -4.42 14.40
N PRO A 161 8.65 -5.06 13.96
CA PRO A 161 8.76 -6.23 13.08
C PRO A 161 9.36 -5.73 11.76
N GLY A 162 10.56 -6.20 11.42
CA GLY A 162 11.24 -5.84 10.18
C GLY A 162 10.45 -6.27 8.93
N LEU A 163 11.08 -6.16 7.77
CA LEU A 163 10.44 -6.58 6.53
C LEU A 163 10.30 -8.11 6.47
N PRO A 164 9.18 -8.64 5.97
CA PRO A 164 9.06 -10.07 5.69
C PRO A 164 10.06 -10.47 4.58
N PRO A 165 10.44 -11.76 4.52
CA PRO A 165 11.29 -12.26 3.44
C PRO A 165 10.69 -11.95 2.06
N GLN A 166 11.49 -11.35 1.19
CA GLN A 166 11.10 -11.02 -0.18
C GLN A 166 11.76 -12.02 -1.14
N SER A 167 10.97 -12.67 -2.00
CA SER A 167 11.51 -13.53 -3.05
C SER A 167 12.26 -12.71 -4.11
N GLU A 168 13.23 -13.33 -4.78
CA GLU A 168 13.89 -12.68 -5.90
C GLU A 168 12.92 -12.39 -7.04
N ARG A 169 13.11 -11.24 -7.70
CA ARG A 169 12.28 -10.78 -8.81
C ARG A 169 12.34 -11.83 -9.94
N TRP A 170 11.18 -12.23 -10.47
CA TRP A 170 10.97 -13.11 -11.64
C TRP A 170 11.00 -14.63 -11.45
N VAL A 171 11.10 -15.17 -10.22
CA VAL A 171 11.02 -16.62 -9.99
C VAL A 171 9.62 -17.21 -10.27
N GLN A 172 8.57 -16.38 -10.40
CA GLN A 172 7.18 -16.86 -10.61
C GLN A 172 6.75 -17.06 -12.07
N VAL A 173 7.66 -17.07 -13.06
CA VAL A 173 7.29 -17.27 -14.49
C VAL A 173 8.02 -18.47 -15.13
N LYS A 174 8.66 -19.31 -14.34
CA LYS A 174 9.10 -20.63 -14.80
C LYS A 174 8.48 -21.67 -13.87
N ASP A 175 7.96 -22.74 -14.46
CA ASP A 175 7.56 -23.98 -13.80
C ASP A 175 6.07 -24.10 -13.39
N GLU A 176 5.16 -24.03 -14.38
CA GLU A 176 3.91 -24.82 -14.35
C GLU A 176 3.57 -25.51 -15.70
N ASP A 177 4.33 -25.27 -16.78
CA ASP A 177 4.06 -25.86 -18.12
C ASP A 177 4.97 -27.05 -18.49
N GLU A 178 5.88 -27.50 -17.61
CA GLU A 178 6.77 -28.65 -17.86
C GLU A 178 6.57 -29.80 -16.86
N GLU A 179 5.33 -30.25 -16.68
CA GLU A 179 5.07 -31.59 -16.14
C GLU A 179 4.08 -32.33 -17.06
N MET A 180 4.61 -33.02 -18.07
CA MET A 180 4.16 -34.34 -18.53
C MET A 180 4.97 -34.76 -19.79
N GLU A 181 6.16 -35.31 -19.61
CA GLU A 181 6.68 -36.34 -20.52
C GLU A 181 7.37 -37.45 -19.72
N ASP A 182 7.15 -38.68 -20.19
CA ASP A 182 7.15 -39.94 -19.46
C ASP A 182 8.50 -40.43 -18.90
N GLU A 183 8.41 -41.13 -17.77
CA GLU A 183 9.49 -41.94 -17.20
C GLU A 183 9.81 -43.19 -18.05
N LYS A 184 11.13 -43.46 -18.26
CA LYS A 184 11.90 -44.73 -18.03
C LYS A 184 12.93 -45.05 -19.13
N PRO A 185 13.94 -45.92 -18.87
CA PRO A 185 14.80 -46.06 -17.69
C PRO A 185 16.32 -46.11 -18.03
N MET A 186 17.14 -46.16 -16.98
CA MET A 186 18.62 -46.12 -16.92
C MET A 186 19.41 -46.99 -17.92
N GLY A 187 20.55 -46.44 -18.37
CA GLY A 187 21.66 -47.16 -19.00
C GLY A 187 23.03 -46.53 -18.63
N ASN A 188 23.93 -47.37 -18.11
CA ASN A 188 25.29 -47.08 -17.61
C ASN A 188 26.21 -46.31 -18.56
N GLY A 189 27.09 -45.46 -18.01
CA GLY A 189 28.39 -45.16 -18.65
C GLY A 189 29.02 -43.80 -18.33
N SER A 190 29.93 -43.79 -17.35
CA SER A 190 31.05 -42.86 -17.12
C SER A 190 31.32 -41.71 -18.12
N LYS A 191 31.43 -40.47 -17.61
CA LYS A 191 32.67 -39.66 -17.63
C LYS A 191 32.48 -38.32 -16.94
N MET A 192 33.38 -38.00 -16.01
CA MET A 192 33.64 -36.66 -15.50
C MET A 192 34.03 -35.74 -16.65
N LYS A 193 33.43 -34.54 -16.70
CA LYS A 193 33.98 -33.39 -17.41
C LYS A 193 33.51 -32.12 -16.69
N ASP A 194 34.47 -31.51 -16.01
CA ASP A 194 34.35 -30.17 -15.43
C ASP A 194 34.27 -29.17 -16.59
N GLU A 195 33.14 -28.47 -16.72
CA GLU A 195 33.03 -27.25 -17.52
C GLU A 195 32.29 -26.24 -16.65
N ASP A 196 33.06 -25.30 -16.09
CA ASP A 196 32.59 -24.10 -15.41
C ASP A 196 31.77 -23.27 -16.41
N GLU A 197 30.45 -23.50 -16.46
CA GLU A 197 29.53 -22.59 -17.12
C GLU A 197 29.31 -21.38 -16.21
N ASP A 198 30.11 -20.34 -16.44
CA ASP A 198 29.81 -18.98 -15.99
C ASP A 198 28.39 -18.63 -16.45
N MET A 199 27.43 -18.70 -15.52
CA MET A 199 26.07 -18.21 -15.68
C MET A 199 26.12 -16.70 -15.95
N GLU A 200 26.26 -16.31 -17.21
CA GLU A 200 26.01 -14.95 -17.66
C GLU A 200 24.55 -14.62 -17.32
N LYS A 201 24.36 -13.89 -16.21
CA LYS A 201 23.09 -13.25 -15.89
C LYS A 201 22.66 -12.46 -17.13
N PRO A 202 21.46 -12.69 -17.69
CA PRO A 202 21.02 -11.94 -18.84
C PRO A 202 20.98 -10.47 -18.46
N ALA A 203 21.79 -9.67 -19.17
CA ALA A 203 21.79 -8.22 -19.02
C ALA A 203 20.34 -7.71 -19.16
N PRO A 204 19.91 -6.72 -18.34
CA PRO A 204 18.57 -6.20 -18.43
C PRO A 204 18.40 -5.57 -19.81
N THR A 205 17.65 -6.23 -20.69
CA THR A 205 17.23 -5.67 -21.97
C THR A 205 16.53 -4.34 -21.70
N SER A 206 17.09 -3.28 -22.27
CA SER A 206 16.88 -1.86 -21.95
C SER A 206 15.50 -1.29 -22.29
N ASN A 207 14.52 -2.11 -22.66
CA ASN A 207 13.13 -1.71 -22.89
C ASN A 207 12.20 -2.31 -21.82
N GLY A 208 12.34 -1.83 -20.58
CA GLY A 208 11.49 -2.24 -19.47
C GLY A 208 10.04 -1.75 -19.65
N LYS A 209 9.08 -2.66 -19.53
CA LYS A 209 7.65 -2.32 -19.49
C LYS A 209 7.38 -1.35 -18.33
N LYS A 210 6.66 -0.26 -18.60
CA LYS A 210 6.28 0.75 -17.61
C LYS A 210 4.86 0.50 -17.10
N ILE A 211 4.56 1.00 -15.90
CA ILE A 211 3.22 1.02 -15.29
C ILE A 211 2.94 2.46 -14.89
N ALA A 212 1.77 2.97 -15.26
CA ALA A 212 1.25 4.26 -14.80
C ALA A 212 0.43 4.05 -13.51
N ILE A 213 0.68 4.86 -12.49
CA ILE A 213 -0.08 4.86 -11.24
C ILE A 213 -0.63 6.26 -11.05
N VAL A 214 -1.94 6.37 -10.89
CA VAL A 214 -2.66 7.63 -10.66
C VAL A 214 -3.57 7.47 -9.45
N SER A 215 -3.81 8.54 -8.71
CA SER A 215 -4.67 8.56 -7.52
C SER A 215 -5.24 9.96 -7.37
N GLY A 216 -6.39 10.09 -6.73
CA GLY A 216 -6.94 11.42 -6.43
C GLY A 216 -7.43 12.17 -7.65
N LEU A 217 -8.03 11.49 -8.64
CA LEU A 217 -8.57 12.14 -9.84
C LEU A 217 -9.66 13.16 -9.52
N GLY A 218 -10.39 12.96 -8.41
CA GLY A 218 -11.26 13.98 -7.84
C GLY A 218 -12.36 14.48 -8.76
N PHE A 219 -12.95 13.64 -9.61
CA PHE A 219 -14.10 14.00 -10.44
C PHE A 219 -15.20 14.59 -9.54
N SER A 220 -15.60 15.84 -9.82
CA SER A 220 -16.65 16.59 -9.11
C SER A 220 -17.72 17.03 -10.11
N SER A 221 -18.88 17.42 -9.60
CA SER A 221 -19.97 17.97 -10.41
C SER A 221 -19.93 19.49 -10.54
N THR A 222 -19.39 20.18 -9.53
CA THR A 222 -19.39 21.64 -9.44
C THR A 222 -18.03 22.26 -9.77
N ASN A 223 -16.96 21.51 -9.54
CA ASN A 223 -15.59 22.03 -9.65
C ASN A 223 -14.92 21.46 -10.90
N SER A 224 -14.61 22.34 -11.85
CA SER A 224 -13.85 22.02 -13.07
C SER A 224 -12.35 22.26 -12.93
N GLU A 225 -11.85 22.47 -11.71
CA GLU A 225 -10.45 22.84 -11.45
C GLU A 225 -9.45 21.81 -11.98
N HIS A 226 -9.82 20.53 -12.01
CA HIS A 226 -8.94 19.43 -12.46
C HIS A 226 -9.23 18.96 -13.90
N ALA A 227 -10.19 19.57 -14.59
CA ALA A 227 -10.64 19.08 -15.89
C ALA A 227 -9.53 19.17 -16.95
N LEU A 228 -8.69 20.22 -16.91
CA LEU A 228 -7.59 20.38 -17.85
C LEU A 228 -6.51 19.33 -17.61
N GLU A 229 -6.11 19.10 -16.37
CA GLU A 229 -5.10 18.11 -15.99
C GLU A 229 -5.54 16.70 -16.35
N LEU A 230 -6.83 16.38 -16.18
CA LEU A 230 -7.39 15.09 -16.56
C LEU A 230 -7.39 14.86 -18.07
N ASN A 231 -7.70 15.90 -18.86
CA ASN A 231 -7.62 15.82 -20.32
C ASN A 231 -6.16 15.71 -20.80
N LEU A 232 -5.24 16.47 -20.21
CA LEU A 232 -3.81 16.34 -20.53
C LEU A 232 -3.27 14.95 -20.15
N LEU A 233 -3.76 14.39 -19.05
CA LEU A 233 -3.44 13.03 -18.63
C LEU A 233 -4.00 12.00 -19.62
N SER A 234 -5.24 12.14 -20.09
CA SER A 234 -5.82 11.21 -21.07
C SER A 234 -5.07 11.30 -22.41
N GLU A 235 -4.81 12.49 -22.93
CA GLU A 235 -4.02 12.71 -24.16
C GLU A 235 -2.60 12.12 -24.04
N PHE A 236 -1.95 12.31 -22.88
CA PHE A 236 -0.64 11.72 -22.61
C PHE A 236 -0.71 10.20 -22.53
N LEU A 237 -1.70 9.65 -21.82
CA LEU A 237 -1.89 8.21 -21.68
C LEU A 237 -2.33 7.53 -22.97
N LEU A 238 -2.97 8.24 -23.90
CA LEU A 238 -3.30 7.73 -25.23
C LEU A 238 -2.13 7.85 -26.21
N GLY A 239 -1.15 8.72 -25.91
CA GLY A 239 -0.01 8.99 -26.78
C GLY A 239 -0.31 10.00 -27.89
N GLU A 240 -1.32 10.84 -27.70
CA GLU A 240 -1.71 11.91 -28.63
C GLU A 240 -0.91 13.20 -28.39
N ALA A 241 -0.37 13.36 -27.19
CA ALA A 241 0.42 14.53 -26.79
C ALA A 241 1.92 14.40 -27.15
N LEU A 242 2.57 15.56 -27.24
CA LEU A 242 4.04 15.73 -27.33
C LEU A 242 4.66 15.20 -28.65
N ASP A 243 5.96 14.94 -28.63
CA ASP A 243 6.79 14.56 -29.78
C ASP A 243 6.85 13.02 -29.99
N PRO A 244 7.24 12.54 -31.18
CA PRO A 244 7.32 11.11 -31.49
C PRO A 244 8.21 10.27 -30.54
N VAL A 245 9.28 10.85 -29.98
CA VAL A 245 10.16 10.14 -29.04
C VAL A 245 9.44 9.94 -27.71
N THR A 246 8.67 10.93 -27.27
CA THR A 246 7.82 10.81 -26.09
C THR A 246 6.68 9.82 -26.32
N GLN A 247 6.05 9.82 -27.50
CA GLN A 247 5.01 8.86 -27.86
C GLN A 247 5.52 7.41 -27.85
N GLU A 248 6.74 7.17 -28.35
CA GLU A 248 7.40 5.86 -28.26
C GLU A 248 7.61 5.43 -26.79
N ASN A 249 8.02 6.36 -25.93
CA ASN A 249 8.16 6.11 -24.50
C ASN A 249 6.84 5.79 -23.78
N VAL A 250 5.75 6.42 -24.20
CA VAL A 250 4.39 6.19 -23.69
C VAL A 250 3.86 4.83 -24.16
N SER A 251 4.22 4.39 -25.37
CA SER A 251 3.84 3.05 -25.88
C SER A 251 4.35 1.90 -25.00
N GLN A 252 5.42 2.13 -24.22
CA GLN A 252 5.96 1.16 -23.26
C GLN A 252 5.12 1.05 -21.96
N ILE A 253 4.12 1.92 -21.76
CA ILE A 253 3.19 1.83 -20.62
C ILE A 253 2.20 0.70 -20.88
N SER A 254 2.36 -0.37 -20.09
CA SER A 254 1.61 -1.62 -20.23
C SER A 254 0.36 -1.70 -19.36
N ARG A 255 0.30 -0.94 -18.25
CA ARG A 255 -0.82 -0.95 -17.30
C ARG A 255 -1.03 0.43 -16.68
N LEU A 256 -2.28 0.71 -16.34
CA LEU A 256 -2.71 1.85 -15.53
C LEU A 256 -3.34 1.34 -14.23
N ILE A 257 -2.90 1.88 -13.09
CA ILE A 257 -3.46 1.63 -11.77
C ILE A 257 -4.08 2.92 -11.26
N ILE A 258 -5.37 2.91 -10.97
CA ILE A 258 -6.08 4.02 -10.32
C ILE A 258 -6.26 3.69 -8.84
N ALA A 259 -5.45 4.31 -7.98
CA ALA A 259 -5.37 4.05 -6.55
C ALA A 259 -6.27 4.99 -5.73
N GLY A 260 -7.59 4.87 -5.91
CA GLY A 260 -8.60 5.52 -5.07
C GLY A 260 -8.71 7.04 -5.19
N ASN A 261 -9.66 7.62 -4.44
CA ASN A 261 -10.03 9.05 -4.46
C ASN A 261 -10.37 9.58 -5.87
N SER A 262 -10.93 8.73 -6.73
CA SER A 262 -11.30 9.13 -8.09
C SER A 262 -12.49 10.09 -8.12
N ILE A 263 -13.39 10.02 -7.15
CA ILE A 263 -14.58 10.88 -7.05
C ILE A 263 -14.39 11.81 -5.86
N ALA A 264 -14.55 13.11 -6.07
CA ALA A 264 -14.54 14.10 -5.00
C ALA A 264 -15.88 14.08 -4.25
N VAL A 265 -15.82 14.29 -2.94
CA VAL A 265 -17.02 14.47 -2.13
C VAL A 265 -17.42 15.93 -2.19
N ASP A 266 -18.53 16.24 -2.85
CA ASP A 266 -19.08 17.60 -2.88
C ASP A 266 -19.62 17.95 -1.48
N LEU A 267 -18.78 18.59 -0.65
CA LEU A 267 -19.15 19.05 0.69
C LEU A 267 -20.22 20.16 0.67
N GLU A 268 -20.46 20.77 -0.50
CA GLU A 268 -21.42 21.86 -0.72
C GLU A 268 -22.73 21.41 -1.37
N ALA A 269 -22.95 20.10 -1.57
CA ALA A 269 -24.25 19.59 -2.01
C ALA A 269 -25.30 19.75 -0.89
N THR A 270 -25.74 20.99 -0.65
CA THR A 270 -26.95 21.26 0.12
C THR A 270 -28.11 20.62 -0.63
N PRO A 271 -28.91 19.74 -0.01
CA PRO A 271 -30.06 19.14 -0.66
C PRO A 271 -30.97 20.28 -1.15
N HIS A 272 -31.19 20.30 -2.45
CA HIS A 272 -31.93 21.35 -3.13
C HIS A 272 -33.43 21.07 -2.99
N ASP A 273 -33.95 21.03 -1.75
CA ASP A 273 -35.38 20.89 -1.52
C ASP A 273 -35.93 21.90 -0.50
N THR A 274 -36.88 22.67 -1.02
CA THR A 274 -37.86 23.56 -0.38
C THR A 274 -37.40 24.93 0.12
N ILE A 275 -37.97 25.94 -0.52
CA ILE A 275 -38.09 27.33 -0.07
C ILE A 275 -38.53 27.35 1.40
N GLY A 276 -37.61 27.80 2.25
CA GLY A 276 -37.89 28.20 3.62
C GLY A 276 -37.71 27.12 4.68
N ASN A 277 -36.49 26.91 5.17
CA ASN A 277 -36.27 26.85 6.62
C ASN A 277 -34.80 27.08 7.02
N THR A 278 -34.65 27.60 8.24
CA THR A 278 -33.41 28.04 8.88
C THR A 278 -32.25 27.05 8.83
N LYS A 279 -31.06 27.54 8.53
CA LYS A 279 -29.75 26.88 8.71
C LYS A 279 -29.62 26.32 10.13
N LYS A 280 -29.88 25.03 10.31
CA LYS A 280 -29.32 24.25 11.42
C LYS A 280 -28.19 23.40 10.84
N ALA A 281 -27.00 23.53 11.42
CA ALA A 281 -25.85 22.71 11.08
C ALA A 281 -26.27 21.24 11.10
N ALA A 282 -26.16 20.57 9.95
CA ALA A 282 -26.50 19.17 9.83
C ALA A 282 -25.64 18.38 10.82
N GLN A 283 -26.28 17.80 11.84
CA GLN A 283 -25.64 16.75 12.63
C GLN A 283 -25.19 15.69 11.62
N LYS A 284 -23.89 15.38 11.61
CA LYS A 284 -23.29 14.33 10.78
C LYS A 284 -23.89 12.98 11.22
N LYS A 285 -25.07 12.68 10.71
CA LYS A 285 -25.78 11.44 10.96
C LYS A 285 -25.02 10.36 10.19
N TYR A 286 -24.53 9.36 10.91
CA TYR A 286 -23.87 8.21 10.30
C TYR A 286 -24.90 7.43 9.47
N GLY A 287 -24.72 7.40 8.15
CA GLY A 287 -25.63 6.73 7.23
C GLY A 287 -25.56 7.34 5.83
N TYR A 288 -25.77 6.51 4.81
CA TYR A 288 -25.89 6.98 3.43
C TYR A 288 -27.22 7.72 3.26
N ASP A 289 -27.17 9.00 2.93
CA ASP A 289 -28.35 9.79 2.58
C ASP A 289 -28.60 9.68 1.08
N SER A 290 -29.59 8.86 0.69
CA SER A 290 -29.96 8.66 -0.70
C SER A 290 -30.45 9.94 -1.40
N SER A 291 -30.86 10.96 -0.64
CA SER A 291 -31.32 12.24 -1.21
C SER A 291 -30.18 13.17 -1.65
N ALA A 292 -28.95 12.93 -1.19
CA ALA A 292 -27.76 13.68 -1.57
C ALA A 292 -26.97 13.04 -2.74
N TYR A 293 -27.54 12.02 -3.39
CA TYR A 293 -26.87 11.30 -4.47
C TYR A 293 -26.83 12.11 -5.76
N ASN A 294 -25.62 12.41 -6.25
CA ASN A 294 -25.38 13.01 -7.56
C ASN A 294 -24.67 11.99 -8.47
N PRO A 295 -25.27 11.56 -9.59
CA PRO A 295 -24.63 10.60 -10.51
C PRO A 295 -23.55 11.22 -11.40
N THR A 296 -23.51 12.55 -11.52
CA THR A 296 -22.64 13.27 -12.48
C THR A 296 -21.14 12.96 -12.32
N PRO A 297 -20.56 12.98 -11.11
CA PRO A 297 -19.14 12.66 -10.93
C PRO A 297 -18.78 11.23 -11.35
N THR A 298 -19.69 10.28 -11.10
CA THR A 298 -19.52 8.89 -11.51
C THR A 298 -19.58 8.74 -13.03
N ALA A 299 -20.46 9.50 -13.69
CA ALA A 299 -20.53 9.52 -15.16
C ALA A 299 -19.24 10.09 -15.78
N HIS A 300 -18.68 11.19 -15.25
CA HIS A 300 -17.41 11.75 -15.73
C HIS A 300 -16.24 10.76 -15.56
N LEU A 301 -16.21 10.00 -14.45
CA LEU A 301 -15.22 8.95 -14.27
C LEU A 301 -15.40 7.83 -15.31
N ASP A 302 -16.63 7.42 -15.60
CA ASP A 302 -16.93 6.39 -16.60
C ASP A 302 -16.49 6.85 -18.00
N ASP A 303 -16.80 8.09 -18.38
CA ASP A 303 -16.38 8.69 -19.65
C ASP A 303 -14.85 8.69 -19.79
N PHE A 304 -14.12 9.09 -18.74
CA PHE A 304 -12.66 9.04 -18.71
C PHE A 304 -12.12 7.61 -18.85
N LEU A 305 -12.73 6.64 -18.16
CA LEU A 305 -12.32 5.24 -18.29
C LEU A 305 -12.57 4.71 -19.70
N VAL A 306 -13.70 5.04 -20.32
CA VAL A 306 -14.01 4.65 -21.71
C VAL A 306 -13.01 5.27 -22.69
N GLU A 307 -12.58 6.50 -22.46
CA GLU A 307 -11.55 7.17 -23.27
C GLU A 307 -10.20 6.46 -23.15
N VAL A 308 -9.75 6.16 -21.94
CA VAL A 308 -8.44 5.53 -21.70
C VAL A 308 -8.41 4.04 -22.05
N LEU A 309 -9.55 3.33 -21.93
CA LEU A 309 -9.67 1.91 -22.28
C LEU A 309 -9.92 1.68 -23.77
N ARG A 310 -10.16 2.73 -24.56
CA ARG A 310 -10.44 2.59 -25.98
C ARG A 310 -9.25 1.92 -26.67
N PRO A 311 -9.43 0.77 -27.34
CA PRO A 311 -8.35 0.09 -28.02
C PRO A 311 -8.02 0.86 -29.30
N TYR A 312 -7.08 1.80 -29.25
CA TYR A 312 -6.43 2.33 -30.45
C TYR A 312 -5.42 1.33 -31.07
N CYS A 313 -5.54 0.03 -30.74
CA CYS A 313 -4.87 -1.06 -31.42
C CYS A 313 -5.95 -2.01 -31.97
N ALA A 314 -6.07 -2.07 -33.29
CA ALA A 314 -6.87 -3.07 -33.98
C ALA A 314 -6.50 -4.48 -33.49
N GLY A 315 -7.49 -5.24 -33.02
CA GLY A 315 -7.34 -6.67 -32.77
C GLY A 315 -8.00 -7.16 -31.47
N TYR A 316 -9.25 -7.62 -31.62
CA TYR A 316 -9.93 -8.64 -30.81
C TYR A 316 -9.86 -8.54 -29.28
N VAL A 317 -11.01 -8.23 -28.68
CA VAL A 317 -11.38 -8.68 -27.34
C VAL A 317 -12.43 -9.78 -27.50
N VAL A 318 -12.14 -10.96 -26.96
CA VAL A 318 -13.14 -11.97 -26.56
C VAL A 318 -13.33 -11.82 -25.07
#